data_AF-A0A1G3GEW4-F1
#
_entry.id   AF-A0A1G3GEW4-F1
#
_cell.length_a   1.000
_cell.length_b   1.000
_cell.length_c   1.000
_cell.angle_alpha   90.00
_cell.angle_beta   90.00
_cell.angle_gamma   90.00
#
_symmetry.space_group_name_H-M   'P 1'
#
loop_
_entity.id
_entity.type
_entity.pdbx_description
1 polymer ?
#
loop_
_entity_poly.entity_id
_entity_poly.type
_entity_poly.pdbx_seq_one_letter_code
_entity_poly.pdbx_strand_id
1 'polypeptide(L)'
;MRDRIKVAADLNARSMNAEIVATLEERYPATSVDVRAVDSLLHYIANATTPGQVLERIAEVNAKFEAVGSPLRIEQGREGKLTIVTEF
;
A
#
# COMPACT_ATOMS: atom_id res chain seq x y z
N MET A 1 34.16 -3.18 1.74
CA MET A 1 32.78 -2.88 1.29
C MET A 1 32.76 -1.76 0.26
N ARG A 2 33.31 -0.57 0.54
CA ARG A 2 33.40 0.56 -0.40
C ARG A 2 33.95 0.22 -1.78
N ASP A 3 35.06 -0.53 -1.85
CA ASP A 3 35.70 -0.86 -3.14
C ASP A 3 34.81 -1.74 -4.02
N ARG A 4 34.01 -2.63 -3.42
CA ARG A 4 33.03 -3.45 -4.15
C ARG A 4 31.94 -2.59 -4.77
N ILE A 5 31.47 -1.56 -4.05
CA ILE A 5 30.47 -0.60 -4.55
C ILE A 5 31.08 0.25 -5.66
N LYS A 6 32.35 0.66 -5.53
CA LYS A 6 33.06 1.40 -6.57
C LYS A 6 33.14 0.61 -7.88
N VAL A 7 33.55 -0.65 -7.82
CA VAL A 7 33.63 -1.52 -9.00
C VAL A 7 32.26 -1.68 -9.69
N ALA A 8 31.19 -1.90 -8.92
CA ALA A 8 29.84 -2.00 -9.47
C ALA A 8 29.38 -0.68 -10.12
N ALA A 9 29.64 0.45 -9.46
CA ALA A 9 29.32 1.78 -9.98
C ALA A 9 30.06 2.07 -11.30
N ASP A 10 31.35 1.74 -11.38
CA ASP A 10 32.17 1.91 -12.59
C ASP A 10 31.63 1.03 -13.74
N LEU A 11 31.26 -0.22 -13.47
CA LEU A 11 30.65 -1.13 -14.45
C LEU A 11 29.30 -0.63 -14.97
N ASN A 12 28.50 0.00 -14.09
CA ASN A 12 27.18 0.53 -14.42
C ASN A 12 27.21 1.99 -14.93
N ALA A 13 28.40 2.58 -15.13
CA ALA A 13 28.60 3.97 -15.53
C ALA A 13 27.86 4.99 -14.62
N ARG A 14 27.88 4.73 -13.31
CA ARG A 14 27.20 5.53 -12.27
C ARG A 14 28.21 6.08 -11.27
N SER A 15 27.84 7.16 -10.57
CA SER A 15 28.55 7.53 -9.35
C SER A 15 28.29 6.50 -8.25
N MET A 16 29.18 6.42 -7.26
CA MET A 16 29.01 5.51 -6.13
C MET A 16 27.67 5.71 -5.40
N ASN A 17 27.20 6.96 -5.27
CA ASN A 17 25.91 7.26 -4.66
C ASN A 17 24.74 6.81 -5.55
N ALA A 18 24.84 7.03 -6.87
CA ALA A 18 23.81 6.58 -7.81
C ALA A 18 23.69 5.05 -7.82
N GLU A 19 24.80 4.34 -7.66
CA GLU A 19 24.79 2.88 -7.55
C GLU A 19 24.13 2.38 -6.25
N ILE A 20 24.40 3.05 -5.12
CA ILE A 20 23.74 2.73 -3.85
C ILE A 20 22.23 2.94 -3.96
N VAL A 21 21.80 4.10 -4.49
CA VAL A 21 20.38 4.41 -4.67
C VAL A 21 19.72 3.38 -5.58
N ALA A 22 20.30 3.10 -6.74
CA ALA A 22 19.74 2.11 -7.67
C ALA A 22 19.63 0.71 -7.06
N THR A 23 20.64 0.27 -6.31
CA THR A 23 20.59 -1.02 -5.61
C THR A 23 19.50 -1.04 -4.53
N LEU A 24 19.32 0.07 -3.81
CA LEU A 24 18.26 0.20 -2.81
C LEU A 24 16.88 0.22 -3.45
N GLU A 25 16.69 0.95 -4.55
CA GLU A 25 15.41 0.99 -5.28
C GLU A 25 15.06 -0.36 -5.91
N GLU A 26 16.05 -1.10 -6.42
CA GLU A 26 15.83 -2.44 -6.96
C GLU A 26 15.44 -3.42 -5.85
N ARG A 27 16.13 -3.37 -4.70
CA ARG A 27 15.88 -4.34 -3.63
C ARG A 27 14.68 -3.98 -2.74
N TYR A 28 14.45 -2.69 -2.59
CA TYR A 28 13.41 -2.07 -1.77
C TYR A 28 12.64 -1.06 -2.62
N PRO A 29 11.89 -1.52 -3.63
CA PRO A 29 11.11 -0.62 -4.46
C PRO A 29 10.15 0.17 -3.57
N ALA A 30 10.00 1.46 -3.87
CA ALA A 30 8.98 2.26 -3.21
C ALA A 30 7.63 1.57 -3.39
N THR A 31 6.94 1.30 -2.28
CA THR A 31 5.58 0.76 -2.33
C THR A 31 4.68 1.82 -2.97
N SER A 32 4.46 1.71 -4.28
CA SER A 32 3.51 2.57 -4.98
C SER A 32 2.11 2.17 -4.54
N VAL A 33 1.39 3.10 -3.92
CA VAL A 33 -0.04 2.90 -3.64
C VAL A 33 -0.78 2.98 -4.97
N ASP A 34 -1.38 1.87 -5.39
CA ASP A 34 -2.31 1.90 -6.52
C ASP A 34 -3.64 2.52 -6.08
N VAL A 35 -3.80 3.81 -6.37
CA VAL A 35 -5.02 4.57 -6.06
C VAL A 35 -6.26 3.92 -6.69
N ARG A 36 -6.13 3.24 -7.85
CA ARG A 36 -7.26 2.57 -8.50
C ARG A 36 -7.72 1.35 -7.72
N ALA A 37 -6.79 0.63 -7.08
CA ALA A 37 -7.14 -0.50 -6.22
C ALA A 37 -7.92 -0.03 -4.98
N VAL A 38 -7.48 1.07 -4.35
CA VAL A 38 -8.19 1.68 -3.22
C VAL A 38 -9.58 2.17 -3.63
N ASP A 39 -9.67 2.87 -4.76
CA ASP A 39 -10.92 3.37 -5.33
C ASP A 39 -11.91 2.22 -5.61
N SER A 40 -11.44 1.10 -6.15
CA SER A 40 -12.26 -0.08 -6.41
C SER A 40 -12.84 -0.70 -5.14
N LEU A 41 -12.06 -0.72 -4.05
CA LEU A 41 -12.53 -1.23 -2.74
C LEU A 41 -13.60 -0.31 -2.13
N LEU A 42 -13.42 1.01 -2.24
CA LEU A 42 -14.40 1.98 -1.76
C LEU A 42 -15.69 1.93 -2.57
N HIS A 43 -15.59 1.84 -3.90
CA HIS A 43 -16.75 1.62 -4.77
C HIS A 43 -17.45 0.29 -4.48
N TYR A 44 -16.71 -0.77 -4.16
CA TYR A 44 -17.30 -2.03 -3.75
C TYR A 44 -18.19 -1.84 -2.51
N ILE A 45 -17.73 -1.14 -1.48
CA ILE A 45 -18.55 -0.88 -0.29
C ILE A 45 -19.72 0.06 -0.61
N ALA A 46 -19.48 1.14 -1.36
CA ALA A 46 -20.48 2.16 -1.69
C ALA A 46 -21.63 1.63 -2.56
N ASN A 47 -21.39 0.62 -3.40
CA ASN A 47 -22.42 -0.02 -4.23
C ASN A 47 -23.31 -1.01 -3.44
N ALA A 48 -23.27 -1.01 -2.12
CA ALA A 48 -24.19 -1.80 -1.30
C ALA A 48 -25.59 -1.18 -1.35
N THR A 49 -26.61 -2.01 -1.55
CA THR A 49 -28.01 -1.55 -1.68
C THR A 49 -28.76 -1.52 -0.36
N THR A 50 -28.19 -2.13 0.69
CA THR A 50 -28.79 -2.17 2.03
C THR A 50 -27.75 -1.86 3.11
N PRO A 51 -28.17 -1.33 4.27
CA PRO A 51 -27.26 -1.12 5.40
C PRO A 51 -26.55 -2.39 5.87
N GLY A 52 -27.23 -3.54 5.86
CA GLY A 52 -26.63 -4.83 6.22
C GLY A 52 -25.50 -5.22 5.26
N GLN A 53 -25.70 -5.00 3.96
CA GLN A 53 -24.68 -5.28 2.95
C GLN A 53 -23.47 -4.35 3.08
N VAL A 54 -23.65 -3.10 3.51
CA VAL A 54 -22.52 -2.19 3.80
C VAL A 54 -21.62 -2.80 4.88
N LEU A 55 -22.20 -3.28 5.98
CA LEU A 55 -21.46 -3.87 7.09
C LEU A 55 -20.71 -5.14 6.67
N GLU A 56 -21.36 -6.01 5.90
CA GLU A 56 -20.72 -7.22 5.34
C GLU A 56 -19.53 -6.88 4.44
N ARG A 57 -19.70 -5.92 3.53
CA ARG A 57 -18.62 -5.51 2.61
C ARG A 57 -17.46 -4.82 3.34
N ILE A 58 -17.74 -4.02 4.37
CA ILE A 58 -16.69 -3.46 5.24
C ILE A 58 -15.90 -4.58 5.91
N ALA A 59 -16.58 -5.58 6.47
CA ALA A 59 -15.92 -6.71 7.11
C ALA A 59 -15.04 -7.50 6.11
N GLU A 60 -15.52 -7.72 4.89
CA GLU A 60 -14.75 -8.39 3.83
C GLU A 60 -13.49 -7.60 3.45
N VAL A 61 -13.60 -6.28 3.27
CA VAL A 61 -12.44 -5.43 2.95
C VAL A 61 -11.44 -5.39 4.09
N ASN A 62 -11.90 -5.29 5.34
CA ASN A 62 -11.03 -5.35 6.51
C ASN A 62 -10.31 -6.69 6.63
N ALA A 63 -10.98 -7.81 6.35
CA ALA A 63 -10.34 -9.13 6.32
C ALA A 63 -9.26 -9.22 5.23
N LYS A 64 -9.46 -8.58 4.06
CA LYS A 64 -8.43 -8.48 3.01
C LYS A 64 -7.23 -7.65 3.46
N PHE A 65 -7.46 -6.54 4.16
CA PHE A 65 -6.39 -5.72 4.73
C PHE A 65 -5.57 -6.50 5.76
N GLU A 66 -6.23 -7.22 6.66
CA GLU A 66 -5.57 -8.08 7.65
C GLU A 66 -4.74 -9.19 6.99
N ALA A 67 -5.28 -9.85 5.95
CA ALA A 67 -4.59 -10.93 5.24
C ALA A 67 -3.28 -10.47 4.55
N VAL A 68 -3.16 -9.19 4.20
CA VAL A 68 -1.93 -8.60 3.63
C VAL A 68 -1.07 -7.87 4.66
N GLY A 69 -1.42 -7.95 5.95
CA GLY A 69 -0.71 -7.25 7.03
C GLY A 69 -0.83 -5.73 6.96
N SER A 70 -1.87 -5.21 6.32
CA SER A 70 -2.13 -3.78 6.24
C SER A 70 -2.60 -3.25 7.61
N PRO A 71 -2.08 -2.10 8.06
CA PRO A 71 -2.53 -1.45 9.30
C PRO A 71 -3.86 -0.69 9.12
N LEU A 72 -4.40 -0.64 7.90
CA LEU A 72 -5.61 0.09 7.58
C LEU A 72 -6.87 -0.69 7.98
N ARG A 73 -7.87 0.04 8.49
CA ARG A 73 -9.22 -0.47 8.73
C ARG A 73 -10.25 0.52 8.21
N ILE A 74 -11.40 0.03 7.78
CA ILE A 74 -12.56 0.81 7.41
C ILE A 74 -13.59 0.72 8.53
N GLU A 75 -14.06 1.87 8.98
CA GLU A 75 -15.10 2.02 9.98
C GLU A 75 -16.29 2.79 9.42
N GLN A 76 -17.50 2.42 9.85
CA GLN A 76 -18.70 3.20 9.58
C GLN A 76 -19.01 4.08 10.79
N GLY A 77 -18.90 5.39 10.59
CA GLY A 77 -19.31 6.40 11.55
C GLY A 77 -20.83 6.60 11.60
N ARG A 78 -21.25 7.55 12.43
CA ARG A 78 -22.66 7.96 12.50
C ARG A 78 -23.13 8.47 11.15
N GLU A 79 -24.40 8.26 10.84
CA GLU A 79 -25.04 8.65 9.56
C GLU A 79 -24.49 7.91 8.32
N GLY A 80 -23.72 6.82 8.51
CA GLY A 80 -23.24 5.98 7.41
C GLY A 80 -21.97 6.48 6.74
N LYS A 81 -21.30 7.50 7.29
CA LYS A 81 -20.01 7.99 6.80
C LYS A 81 -18.92 6.92 6.96
N LEU A 82 -18.24 6.57 5.88
CA LEU A 82 -17.08 5.68 5.92
C LEU A 82 -15.81 6.44 6.28
N THR A 83 -14.99 5.89 7.16
CA THR A 83 -13.69 6.43 7.55
C THR A 83 -12.63 5.34 7.43
N ILE A 84 -11.49 5.67 6.83
CA ILE A 84 -10.31 4.80 6.86
C ILE A 84 -9.46 5.25 8.04
N VAL A 85 -9.17 4.32 8.94
CA VAL A 85 -8.34 4.53 10.13
C VAL A 85 -7.09 3.66 10.02
N THR A 86 -6.05 4.03 10.76
CA THR A 86 -4.83 3.25 10.92
C THR A 86 -4.56 3.11 12.41
N GLU A 87 -4.20 1.90 12.84
CA GLU A 87 -3.73 1.66 14.20
C GLU A 87 -2.19 1.73 14.19
N PHE A 88 -1.62 2.63 14.98
CA PHE A 88 -0.17 2.76 15.20
C PHE A 88 0.20 2.23 16.58
#